data_AF-A0A3C1Q5E4-F1
#
_entry.id   AF-A0A3C1Q5E4-F1
#
_cell.length_a   1.000
_cell.length_b   1.000
_cell.length_c   1.000
_cell.angle_alpha   90.00
_cell.angle_beta   90.00
_cell.angle_gamma   90.00
#
_symmetry.space_group_name_H-M   'P 1'
#
loop_
_entity.id
_entity.type
_entity.pdbx_description
1 polymer ?
#
loop_
_entity_poly.entity_id
_entity_poly.type
_entity_poly.pdbx_seq_one_letter_code
_entity_poly.pdbx_strand_id
1 'polypeptide(L)'
;MYVPPSTGALLLGALLIGLEYWAKSFVSGLPKIACRRDAKTYWALRSCSWVAATVLLGLVFGFSSWTPLLALAYAAIASTERLLTRLQRCLATLTGSRLPWLQILPMLLLAVLAVFGSGLACSLSEPVAEFIVALVWSVPAFARSAVSHQRILEYVAVYILVSQPANHIIRTLLGRGFDAESAGVQADSVALASFSEFAEKDNVYADAQTLRAGRVIGMLERWMIVTFVVLNQFGSIGLILTAKSIVRFSKFDKNPEFAEYYLLGTLYSMTIALLAGLALRG
;
A
#
# COMPACT_ATOMS: atom_id res chain seq x y z
N MET A 1 -12.49 -8.00 23.06
CA MET A 1 -13.30 -8.57 21.93
C MET A 1 -12.58 -9.73 21.22
N TYR A 2 -13.24 -10.89 21.04
CA TYR A 2 -12.67 -12.05 20.31
C TYR A 2 -12.65 -11.82 18.78
N VAL A 3 -11.55 -12.19 18.13
CA VAL A 3 -11.37 -12.10 16.68
C VAL A 3 -11.11 -13.50 16.12
N PRO A 4 -11.90 -13.95 15.12
CA PRO A 4 -11.68 -15.27 14.53
C PRO A 4 -10.35 -15.29 13.76
N PRO A 5 -9.70 -16.46 13.63
CA PRO A 5 -8.36 -16.55 13.04
C PRO A 5 -8.24 -15.96 11.62
N SER A 6 -9.30 -16.06 10.81
CA SER A 6 -9.35 -15.49 9.46
C SER A 6 -9.30 -13.95 9.47
N THR A 7 -10.17 -13.32 10.26
CA THR A 7 -10.20 -11.86 10.43
C THR A 7 -8.92 -11.37 11.13
N GLY A 8 -8.40 -12.14 12.09
CA GLY A 8 -7.14 -11.86 12.78
C GLY A 8 -5.95 -11.87 11.83
N ALA A 9 -5.86 -12.86 10.94
CA ALA A 9 -4.83 -12.93 9.90
C ALA A 9 -4.91 -11.75 8.93
N LEU A 10 -6.11 -11.40 8.48
CA LEU A 10 -6.33 -10.31 7.56
C LEU A 10 -5.99 -8.95 8.19
N LEU A 11 -6.39 -8.72 9.44
CA LEU A 11 -6.05 -7.52 10.19
C LEU A 11 -4.55 -7.43 10.47
N LEU A 12 -3.94 -8.51 10.97
CA LEU A 12 -2.50 -8.57 11.24
C LEU A 12 -1.70 -8.32 9.95
N GLY A 13 -2.10 -8.94 8.84
CA GLY A 13 -1.48 -8.75 7.54
C GLY A 13 -1.60 -7.32 7.06
N ALA A 14 -2.80 -6.73 7.17
CA ALA A 14 -3.03 -5.33 6.84
C ALA A 14 -2.15 -4.39 7.67
N LEU A 15 -1.98 -4.63 8.97
CA LEU A 15 -1.15 -3.80 9.83
C LEU A 15 0.34 -3.93 9.51
N LEU A 16 0.85 -5.16 9.33
CA LEU A 16 2.26 -5.38 8.99
C LEU A 16 2.62 -4.81 7.62
N ILE A 17 1.83 -5.17 6.60
CA ILE A 17 2.04 -4.71 5.22
C ILE A 17 1.79 -3.20 5.14
N GLY A 18 0.70 -2.73 5.74
CA GLY A 18 0.34 -1.32 5.80
C GLY A 18 1.46 -0.48 6.41
N LEU A 19 1.95 -0.86 7.58
CA LEU A 19 3.06 -0.17 8.26
C LEU A 19 4.30 -0.09 7.37
N GLU A 20 4.70 -1.18 6.73
CA GLU A 20 5.89 -1.20 5.87
C GLU A 20 5.79 -0.19 4.72
N TYR A 21 4.68 -0.22 3.99
CA TYR A 21 4.52 0.58 2.79
C TYR A 21 4.09 2.03 3.09
N TRP A 22 3.40 2.27 4.20
CA TRP A 22 3.17 3.63 4.71
C TRP A 22 4.46 4.26 5.20
N ALA A 23 5.31 3.54 5.94
CA ALA A 23 6.60 4.06 6.39
C ALA A 23 7.47 4.51 5.22
N LYS A 24 7.54 3.72 4.14
CA LYS A 24 8.25 4.10 2.91
C LYS A 24 7.67 5.35 2.25
N SER A 25 6.35 5.43 2.17
CA SER A 25 5.67 6.60 1.59
C SER A 25 5.92 7.86 2.42
N PHE A 26 5.86 7.76 3.75
CA PHE A 26 6.15 8.85 4.67
C PHE A 26 7.59 9.33 4.55
N VAL A 27 8.55 8.41 4.50
CA VAL A 27 9.99 8.73 4.36
C VAL A 27 10.29 9.39 3.02
N SER A 28 9.62 8.98 1.93
CA SER A 28 9.67 9.70 0.65
C SER A 28 9.01 11.10 0.69
N GLY A 29 8.24 11.37 1.74
CA GLY A 29 7.52 12.61 1.97
C GLY A 29 8.36 13.73 2.60
N LEU A 30 9.43 13.38 3.30
CA LEU A 30 10.25 14.33 4.06
C LEU A 30 11.13 15.18 3.13
N PRO A 31 11.33 16.48 3.43
CA PRO A 31 12.26 17.31 2.67
C PRO A 31 13.64 16.65 2.67
N LYS A 32 14.38 16.75 1.56
CA LYS A 32 15.73 16.20 1.38
C LYS A 32 16.75 16.89 2.30
N ILE A 33 16.57 16.83 3.60
CA ILE A 33 17.57 17.22 4.59
C ILE A 33 18.61 16.10 4.56
N ALA A 34 19.60 16.25 3.66
CA ALA A 34 20.94 15.65 3.69
C ALA A 34 21.04 14.18 4.16
N CYS A 35 20.05 13.33 3.87
CA CYS A 35 20.15 11.92 4.13
C CYS A 35 20.96 11.28 3.00
N ARG A 36 22.30 11.30 3.14
CA ARG A 36 23.13 10.32 2.42
C ARG A 36 22.51 8.94 2.68
N ARG A 37 22.30 8.16 1.62
CA ARG A 37 21.89 6.74 1.69
C ARG A 37 23.03 5.88 2.27
N ASP A 38 23.56 6.27 3.42
CA ASP A 38 24.53 5.48 4.16
C ASP A 38 23.80 4.30 4.80
N ALA A 39 24.50 3.17 4.92
CA ALA A 39 23.96 1.97 5.56
C ALA A 39 23.39 2.26 6.96
N LYS A 40 23.99 3.23 7.68
CA LYS A 40 23.55 3.68 9.00
C LYS A 40 22.12 4.23 9.01
N THR A 41 21.76 5.10 8.07
CA THR A 41 20.42 5.70 8.07
C THR A 41 19.33 4.68 7.76
N TYR A 42 19.65 3.69 6.93
CA TYR A 42 18.72 2.59 6.70
C TYR A 42 18.47 1.76 7.94
N TRP A 43 19.54 1.35 8.62
CA TRP A 43 19.40 0.56 9.84
C TRP A 43 18.65 1.35 10.91
N ALA A 44 18.88 2.65 11.03
CA ALA A 44 18.10 3.54 11.90
C ALA A 44 16.61 3.56 11.53
N LEU A 45 16.27 3.70 10.24
CA LEU A 45 14.88 3.67 9.77
C LEU A 45 14.21 2.31 10.00
N ARG A 46 14.97 1.22 9.85
CA ARG A 46 14.48 -0.14 10.09
C ARG A 46 14.24 -0.40 11.58
N SER A 47 15.14 0.05 12.45
CA SER A 47 14.95 0.01 13.89
C SER A 47 13.72 0.81 14.31
N CYS A 48 13.52 1.99 13.74
CA CYS A 48 12.31 2.79 13.97
C CYS A 48 11.04 2.05 13.52
N SER A 49 11.07 1.43 12.35
CA SER A 49 9.94 0.62 11.82
C SER A 49 9.65 -0.60 12.70
N TRP A 50 10.67 -1.23 13.28
CA TRP A 50 10.52 -2.33 14.23
C TRP A 50 9.90 -1.89 15.56
N VAL A 51 10.37 -0.77 16.12
CA VAL A 51 9.77 -0.18 17.33
C VAL A 51 8.31 0.19 17.07
N ALA A 52 8.03 0.86 15.94
CA ALA A 52 6.68 1.21 15.54
C ALA A 52 5.79 -0.03 15.39
N ALA A 53 6.29 -1.12 14.80
CA ALA A 53 5.56 -2.38 14.68
C ALA A 53 5.24 -2.97 16.06
N THR A 54 6.23 -3.03 16.96
CA THR A 54 6.05 -3.54 18.33
C THR A 54 4.99 -2.75 19.09
N VAL A 55 5.05 -1.42 19.03
CA VAL A 55 4.09 -0.53 19.69
C VAL A 55 2.70 -0.69 19.07
N LEU A 56 2.60 -0.64 17.75
CA LEU A 56 1.32 -0.76 17.04
C LEU A 56 0.64 -2.11 17.32
N LEU A 57 1.39 -3.21 17.26
CA LEU A 57 0.86 -4.55 17.56
C LEU A 57 0.47 -4.69 19.02
N GLY A 58 1.28 -4.15 19.94
CA GLY A 58 0.98 -4.13 21.38
C GLY A 58 -0.27 -3.30 21.70
N LEU A 59 -0.48 -2.19 21.01
CA LEU A 59 -1.70 -1.38 21.14
C LEU A 59 -2.92 -2.11 20.59
N VAL A 60 -2.83 -2.76 19.42
CA VAL A 60 -3.99 -3.39 18.77
C VAL A 60 -4.35 -4.74 19.40
N PHE A 61 -3.38 -5.60 19.66
CA PHE A 61 -3.61 -6.98 20.14
C PHE A 61 -3.23 -7.20 21.62
N GLY A 62 -2.71 -6.18 22.29
CA GLY A 62 -2.19 -6.26 23.65
C GLY A 62 -0.69 -6.57 23.70
N PHE A 63 0.02 -6.05 24.70
CA PHE A 63 1.43 -6.34 24.92
C PHE A 63 1.59 -7.76 25.50
N SER A 64 2.28 -8.63 24.77
CA SER A 64 2.54 -10.02 25.14
C SER A 64 3.96 -10.39 24.73
N SER A 65 4.49 -11.50 25.26
CA SER A 65 5.84 -11.99 24.94
C SER A 65 6.06 -12.26 23.46
N TRP A 66 4.99 -12.52 22.70
CA TRP A 66 5.04 -12.78 21.26
C TRP A 66 5.08 -11.52 20.39
N THR A 67 4.64 -10.35 20.89
CA THR A 67 4.61 -9.13 20.08
C THR A 67 6.00 -8.67 19.61
N PRO A 68 7.07 -8.66 20.44
CA PRO A 68 8.40 -8.30 19.94
C PRO A 68 8.98 -9.36 19.00
N LEU A 69 8.66 -10.65 19.19
CA LEU A 69 9.08 -11.74 18.30
C LEU A 69 8.46 -11.57 16.91
N LEU A 70 7.17 -11.25 16.86
CA LEU A 70 6.46 -11.02 15.61
C LEU A 70 6.95 -9.75 14.91
N ALA A 71 7.21 -8.68 15.67
CA ALA A 71 7.84 -7.48 15.14
C ALA A 71 9.26 -7.76 14.59
N LEU A 72 10.05 -8.61 15.26
CA LEU A 72 11.38 -9.03 14.80
C LEU A 72 11.28 -9.81 13.47
N ALA A 73 10.32 -10.75 13.37
CA ALA A 73 10.08 -11.49 12.13
C ALA A 73 9.67 -10.55 10.98
N TYR A 74 8.80 -9.57 11.25
CA TYR A 74 8.48 -8.48 10.34
C TYR A 74 9.75 -7.72 9.92
N ALA A 75 10.59 -7.34 10.88
CA ALA A 75 11.84 -6.61 10.65
C ALA A 75 12.78 -7.38 9.71
N ALA A 76 12.94 -8.68 9.94
CA ALA A 76 13.75 -9.57 9.09
C ALA A 76 13.18 -9.68 7.67
N ILE A 77 11.88 -9.95 7.53
CA ILE A 77 11.23 -10.12 6.22
C ILE A 77 11.36 -8.85 5.38
N ALA A 78 10.97 -7.68 5.86
CA ALA A 78 11.07 -6.50 5.00
C ALA A 78 12.51 -6.01 4.78
N SER A 79 13.49 -6.49 5.56
CA SER A 79 14.91 -6.28 5.24
C SER A 79 15.36 -7.05 3.98
N THR A 80 14.63 -8.10 3.58
CA THR A 80 14.95 -8.88 2.37
C THR A 80 14.78 -8.07 1.08
N GLU A 81 13.94 -7.02 1.07
CA GLU A 81 13.70 -6.21 -0.11
C GLU A 81 14.97 -5.57 -0.70
N ARG A 82 15.91 -5.18 0.17
CA ARG A 82 17.22 -4.70 -0.28
C ARG A 82 18.08 -5.79 -0.89
N LEU A 83 18.04 -6.99 -0.30
CA LEU A 83 18.75 -8.14 -0.83
C LEU A 83 18.19 -8.49 -2.21
N LEU A 84 16.87 -8.52 -2.35
CA LEU A 84 16.18 -8.73 -3.62
C LEU A 84 16.57 -7.66 -4.65
N THR A 85 16.62 -6.40 -4.25
CA THR A 85 16.98 -5.32 -5.18
C THR A 85 18.44 -5.41 -5.62
N ARG A 86 19.36 -5.87 -4.74
CA ARG A 86 20.75 -6.17 -5.11
C ARG A 86 20.84 -7.38 -6.03
N LEU A 87 20.12 -8.46 -5.72
CA LEU A 87 20.06 -9.67 -6.54
C LEU A 87 19.51 -9.37 -7.93
N GLN A 88 18.45 -8.57 -8.03
CA GLN A 88 17.84 -8.19 -9.30
C GLN A 88 18.79 -7.32 -10.13
N ARG A 89 19.61 -6.45 -9.51
CA ARG A 89 20.68 -5.71 -10.21
C ARG A 89 21.72 -6.66 -10.79
N CYS A 90 22.16 -7.64 -10.01
CA CYS A 90 23.09 -8.67 -10.47
C CYS A 90 22.50 -9.53 -11.61
N LEU A 91 21.25 -9.98 -11.46
CA LEU A 91 20.56 -10.76 -12.49
C LEU A 91 20.34 -9.96 -13.78
N ALA A 92 20.02 -8.67 -13.68
CA ALA A 92 19.87 -7.81 -14.85
C ALA A 92 21.19 -7.68 -15.63
N THR A 93 22.34 -7.59 -14.93
CA THR A 93 23.65 -7.58 -15.59
C THR A 93 24.02 -8.91 -16.26
N LEU A 94 23.49 -10.03 -15.78
CA LEU A 94 23.82 -11.37 -16.28
C LEU A 94 22.86 -11.87 -17.38
N THR A 95 21.56 -11.59 -17.25
CA THR A 95 20.51 -12.19 -18.09
C THR A 95 19.85 -11.20 -19.06
N GLY A 96 20.23 -9.91 -18.98
CA GLY A 96 19.60 -8.83 -19.74
C GLY A 96 18.12 -8.56 -19.38
N SER A 97 17.52 -9.42 -18.56
CA SER A 97 16.09 -9.40 -18.22
C SER A 97 15.87 -8.76 -16.85
N ARG A 98 14.84 -7.91 -16.75
CA ARG A 98 14.42 -7.28 -15.47
C ARG A 98 13.19 -8.01 -14.96
N LEU A 99 13.25 -8.54 -13.73
CA LEU A 99 12.13 -9.24 -13.08
C LEU A 99 11.55 -8.39 -11.93
N PRO A 100 10.80 -7.31 -12.23
CA PRO A 100 10.32 -6.36 -11.21
C PRO A 100 9.34 -7.02 -10.23
N TRP A 101 8.55 -7.99 -10.67
CA TRP A 101 7.58 -8.71 -9.83
C TRP A 101 8.21 -9.37 -8.60
N LEU A 102 9.52 -9.65 -8.60
CA LEU A 102 10.23 -10.20 -7.45
C LEU A 102 10.11 -9.28 -6.21
N GLN A 103 9.99 -7.97 -6.41
CA GLN A 103 9.80 -7.00 -5.30
C GLN A 103 8.46 -7.15 -4.57
N ILE A 104 7.52 -7.96 -5.08
CA ILE A 104 6.27 -8.33 -4.38
C ILE A 104 6.52 -9.42 -3.31
N LEU A 105 7.63 -10.16 -3.39
CA LEU A 105 7.93 -11.28 -2.49
C LEU A 105 7.95 -10.91 -1.00
N PRO A 106 8.57 -9.80 -0.56
CA PRO A 106 8.55 -9.43 0.87
C PRO A 106 7.12 -9.19 1.38
N MET A 107 6.25 -8.62 0.54
CA MET A 107 4.85 -8.42 0.88
C MET A 107 4.10 -9.75 1.03
N LEU A 108 4.36 -10.72 0.14
CA LEU A 108 3.80 -12.07 0.25
C LEU A 108 4.29 -12.78 1.51
N LEU A 109 5.58 -12.66 1.83
CA LEU A 109 6.15 -13.22 3.07
C LEU A 109 5.52 -12.58 4.32
N LEU A 110 5.21 -11.29 4.30
CA LEU A 110 4.48 -10.63 5.39
C LEU A 110 3.02 -11.13 5.50
N ALA A 111 2.34 -11.38 4.38
CA ALA A 111 1.01 -11.99 4.39
C ALA A 111 1.05 -13.40 4.97
N VAL A 112 2.06 -14.20 4.60
CA VAL A 112 2.29 -15.54 5.16
C VAL A 112 2.57 -15.47 6.66
N LEU A 113 3.45 -14.56 7.10
CA LEU A 113 3.72 -14.31 8.51
C LEU A 113 2.43 -13.97 9.27
N ALA A 114 1.54 -13.18 8.68
CA ALA A 114 0.27 -12.82 9.31
C ALA A 114 -0.69 -14.01 9.43
N VAL A 115 -0.74 -14.91 8.43
CA VAL A 115 -1.55 -16.12 8.51
C VAL A 115 -1.06 -17.05 9.64
N PHE A 116 0.25 -17.23 9.78
CA PHE A 116 0.81 -18.05 10.87
C PHE A 116 0.74 -17.34 12.24
N GLY A 117 0.87 -16.02 12.26
CA GLY A 117 0.81 -15.20 13.46
C GLY A 117 -0.61 -14.94 13.98
N SER A 118 -1.65 -15.21 13.18
CA SER A 118 -3.04 -14.93 13.55
C SER A 118 -3.52 -15.75 14.74
N GLY A 119 -2.99 -16.97 14.92
CA GLY A 119 -3.26 -17.80 16.09
C GLY A 119 -2.72 -17.22 17.40
N LEU A 120 -1.86 -16.20 17.33
CA LEU A 120 -1.36 -15.44 18.48
C LEU A 120 -2.13 -14.13 18.68
N ALA A 121 -2.85 -13.66 17.64
CA ALA A 121 -3.61 -12.41 17.59
C ALA A 121 -5.12 -12.64 17.85
N CYS A 122 -5.45 -13.44 18.87
CA CYS A 122 -6.81 -13.92 19.13
C CYS A 122 -7.77 -12.89 19.76
N SER A 123 -7.25 -11.77 20.26
CA SER A 123 -8.05 -10.75 20.94
C SER A 123 -7.55 -9.34 20.61
N LEU A 124 -8.50 -8.45 20.32
CA LEU A 124 -8.22 -7.01 20.32
C LEU A 124 -8.08 -6.51 21.74
N SER A 125 -7.19 -5.53 21.94
CA SER A 125 -7.15 -4.78 23.18
C SER A 125 -8.48 -4.05 23.38
N GLU A 126 -8.99 -4.07 24.61
CA GLU A 126 -10.25 -3.40 24.97
C GLU A 126 -10.29 -1.91 24.55
N PRO A 127 -9.26 -1.08 24.77
CA PRO A 127 -9.34 0.34 24.37
C PRO A 127 -9.44 0.53 22.85
N VAL A 128 -8.78 -0.32 22.06
CA VAL A 128 -8.83 -0.22 20.59
C VAL A 128 -10.17 -0.72 20.07
N ALA A 129 -10.70 -1.81 20.64
CA ALA A 129 -12.02 -2.31 20.28
C ALA A 129 -13.11 -1.26 20.54
N GLU A 130 -13.10 -0.63 21.72
CA GLU A 130 -14.04 0.45 22.06
C GLU A 130 -13.90 1.65 21.14
N PHE A 131 -12.66 2.09 20.85
CA PHE A 131 -12.43 3.20 19.94
C PHE A 131 -12.97 2.93 18.53
N ILE A 132 -12.71 1.75 17.98
CA ILE A 132 -13.19 1.36 16.64
C ILE A 132 -14.73 1.36 16.61
N VAL A 133 -15.37 0.79 17.63
CA VAL A 133 -16.84 0.74 17.73
C VAL A 133 -17.43 2.13 17.87
N ALA A 134 -16.88 2.96 18.77
CA ALA A 134 -17.32 4.34 18.96
C ALA A 134 -17.20 5.16 17.67
N LEU A 135 -16.09 5.01 16.96
CA LEU A 135 -15.87 5.70 15.69
C LEU A 135 -16.90 5.27 14.64
N VAL A 136 -17.16 3.97 14.48
CA VAL A 136 -18.10 3.47 13.46
C VAL A 136 -19.55 3.81 13.81
N TRP A 137 -19.95 3.67 15.06
CA TRP A 137 -21.29 4.04 15.52
C TRP A 137 -21.53 5.54 15.64
N SER A 138 -20.49 6.38 15.59
CA SER A 138 -20.67 7.82 15.42
C SER A 138 -21.31 8.19 14.07
N VAL A 139 -21.25 7.31 13.08
CA VAL A 139 -21.86 7.51 11.75
C VAL A 139 -23.30 6.98 11.76
N PRO A 140 -24.34 7.83 11.63
CA PRO A 140 -25.74 7.42 11.79
C PRO A 140 -26.20 6.34 10.81
N ALA A 141 -25.59 6.28 9.62
CA ALA A 141 -25.86 5.24 8.64
C ALA A 141 -25.40 3.85 9.11
N PHE A 142 -24.28 3.79 9.83
CA PHE A 142 -23.74 2.55 10.38
C PHE A 142 -24.44 2.17 11.68
N ALA A 143 -24.74 3.13 12.57
CA ALA A 143 -25.45 2.86 13.83
C ALA A 143 -26.82 2.18 13.65
N ARG A 144 -27.46 2.36 12.49
CA ARG A 144 -28.73 1.73 12.11
C ARG A 144 -28.58 0.39 11.40
N SER A 145 -27.35 -0.01 11.07
CA SER A 145 -27.03 -1.22 10.34
C SER A 145 -26.67 -2.36 11.29
N ALA A 146 -27.11 -3.59 11.00
CA ALA A 146 -26.78 -4.79 11.77
C ALA A 146 -25.38 -5.35 11.45
N VAL A 147 -24.40 -4.48 11.17
CA VAL A 147 -23.04 -4.91 10.79
C VAL A 147 -22.32 -5.48 12.01
N SER A 148 -21.77 -6.68 11.86
CA SER A 148 -21.02 -7.31 12.94
C SER A 148 -19.67 -6.61 13.15
N HIS A 149 -19.21 -6.59 14.40
CA HIS A 149 -17.91 -6.03 14.77
C HIS A 149 -16.75 -6.67 13.96
N GLN A 150 -16.87 -7.94 13.59
CA GLN A 150 -15.87 -8.64 12.77
C GLN A 150 -15.80 -8.06 11.35
N ARG A 151 -16.95 -7.80 10.71
CA ARG A 151 -17.00 -7.18 9.37
C ARG A 151 -16.38 -5.79 9.35
N ILE A 152 -16.53 -5.03 10.43
CA ILE A 152 -15.87 -3.71 10.58
C ILE A 152 -14.34 -3.86 10.52
N LEU A 153 -13.77 -4.83 11.21
CA LEU A 153 -12.33 -5.09 11.20
C LEU A 153 -11.83 -5.52 9.82
N GLU A 154 -12.62 -6.35 9.13
CA GLU A 154 -12.33 -6.75 7.75
C GLU A 154 -12.33 -5.54 6.81
N TYR A 155 -13.31 -4.65 6.93
CA TYR A 155 -13.34 -3.40 6.17
C TYR A 155 -12.08 -2.58 6.43
N VAL A 156 -11.76 -2.28 7.68
CA VAL A 156 -10.57 -1.49 8.04
C VAL A 156 -9.30 -2.08 7.44
N ALA A 157 -9.10 -3.39 7.58
CA ALA A 157 -7.94 -4.07 7.05
C ALA A 157 -7.86 -4.03 5.52
N VAL A 158 -8.99 -4.21 4.83
CA VAL A 158 -9.04 -4.07 3.36
C VAL A 158 -8.75 -2.64 2.93
N TYR A 159 -9.30 -1.62 3.58
CA TYR A 159 -9.00 -0.20 3.28
C TYR A 159 -7.50 0.11 3.44
N ILE A 160 -6.83 -0.48 4.45
CA ILE A 160 -5.38 -0.39 4.62
C ILE A 160 -4.65 -1.06 3.45
N LEU A 161 -5.03 -2.28 3.07
CA LEU A 161 -4.38 -3.02 1.97
C LEU A 161 -4.55 -2.33 0.61
N VAL A 162 -5.73 -1.79 0.31
CA VAL A 162 -5.97 -1.07 -0.94
C VAL A 162 -5.37 0.34 -0.97
N SER A 163 -4.69 0.80 0.10
CA SER A 163 -4.06 2.13 0.16
C SER A 163 -2.66 2.16 -0.51
N GLN A 164 -1.60 2.28 0.28
CA GLN A 164 -0.20 2.25 -0.17
C GLN A 164 0.28 0.86 -0.62
N PRO A 165 -0.12 -0.27 0.00
CA PRO A 165 0.31 -1.59 -0.45
C PRO A 165 -0.14 -1.87 -1.89
N ALA A 166 -1.41 -1.64 -2.22
CA ALA A 166 -1.89 -1.75 -3.60
C ALA A 166 -1.14 -0.82 -4.57
N ASN A 167 -0.81 0.40 -4.15
CA ASN A 167 -0.01 1.32 -4.97
C ASN A 167 1.39 0.76 -5.25
N HIS A 168 2.02 0.11 -4.27
CA HIS A 168 3.31 -0.55 -4.47
C HIS A 168 3.19 -1.70 -5.49
N ILE A 169 2.19 -2.57 -5.35
CA ILE A 169 1.93 -3.67 -6.31
C ILE A 169 1.80 -3.13 -7.72
N ILE A 170 0.93 -2.12 -7.93
CA ILE A 170 0.67 -1.54 -9.25
C ILE A 170 1.96 -0.99 -9.86
N ARG A 171 2.78 -0.26 -9.08
CA ARG A 171 4.05 0.29 -9.56
C ARG A 171 5.06 -0.80 -9.95
N THR A 172 5.08 -1.89 -9.20
CA THR A 172 5.96 -3.03 -9.47
C THR A 172 5.51 -3.79 -10.72
N LEU A 173 4.21 -3.99 -10.92
CA LEU A 173 3.65 -4.62 -12.12
C LEU A 173 3.89 -3.77 -13.39
N LEU A 174 3.87 -2.44 -13.25
CA LEU A 174 4.21 -1.50 -14.33
C LEU A 174 5.74 -1.35 -14.54
N GLY A 175 6.58 -2.12 -13.84
CA GLY A 175 8.03 -2.13 -14.03
C GLY A 175 8.82 -0.97 -13.41
N ARG A 176 8.16 0.02 -12.79
CA ARG A 176 8.81 1.28 -12.35
C ARG A 176 9.44 1.26 -10.96
N GLY A 177 9.33 0.17 -10.21
CA GLY A 177 9.93 0.06 -8.87
C GLY A 177 11.48 0.01 -8.88
N PHE A 178 12.06 -0.49 -9.99
CA PHE A 178 13.47 -0.81 -10.08
C PHE A 178 14.32 0.30 -10.74
N ASP A 179 13.78 1.01 -11.73
CA ASP A 179 14.49 2.06 -12.48
C ASP A 179 14.88 3.27 -11.61
N ALA A 180 14.13 3.53 -10.54
CA ALA A 180 14.42 4.59 -9.57
C ALA A 180 15.58 4.27 -8.61
N GLU A 181 16.04 3.01 -8.54
CA GLU A 181 17.12 2.59 -7.63
C GLU A 181 18.39 2.15 -8.37
N SER A 182 18.29 1.66 -9.60
CA SER A 182 19.42 1.28 -10.46
C SER A 182 20.14 2.48 -11.10
N ALA A 183 19.45 3.61 -11.29
CA ALA A 183 20.04 4.81 -11.88
C ALA A 183 21.06 5.56 -10.99
N GLY A 184 21.32 5.13 -9.73
CA GLY A 184 22.19 5.87 -8.79
C GLY A 184 21.68 7.28 -8.41
N VAL A 185 20.61 7.72 -9.06
CA VAL A 185 19.90 8.98 -8.87
C VAL A 185 18.85 8.77 -7.79
N GLN A 186 18.74 9.73 -6.87
CA GLN A 186 17.75 9.75 -5.79
C GLN A 186 16.36 9.37 -6.32
N ALA A 187 15.64 8.53 -5.58
CA ALA A 187 14.36 7.91 -5.96
C ALA A 187 13.25 8.90 -6.37
N ASP A 188 13.45 10.20 -6.16
CA ASP A 188 12.55 11.25 -6.62
C ASP A 188 12.89 11.82 -8.00
N SER A 189 14.15 11.79 -8.46
CA SER A 189 14.56 12.42 -9.73
C SER A 189 14.37 11.55 -10.97
N VAL A 190 14.11 10.24 -10.83
CA VAL A 190 13.79 9.34 -11.95
C VAL A 190 12.28 9.11 -12.09
N ALA A 191 11.55 9.18 -10.96
CA ALA A 191 10.12 9.44 -10.99
C ALA A 191 9.83 10.82 -11.59
N LEU A 192 10.70 11.81 -11.32
CA LEU A 192 10.78 13.09 -12.05
C LEU A 192 11.07 12.81 -13.52
N ALA A 193 12.23 12.25 -13.90
CA ALA A 193 12.67 12.11 -15.29
C ALA A 193 11.67 11.37 -16.20
N SER A 194 11.02 10.29 -15.77
CA SER A 194 10.12 9.53 -16.66
C SER A 194 8.64 9.99 -16.65
N PHE A 195 8.25 10.85 -15.71
CA PHE A 195 7.02 11.64 -15.83
C PHE A 195 7.30 13.03 -16.42
N SER A 196 8.53 13.54 -16.30
CA SER A 196 8.96 14.87 -16.76
C SER A 196 9.54 14.86 -18.16
N GLU A 197 10.16 13.79 -18.66
CA GLU A 197 10.49 13.60 -20.09
C GLU A 197 9.20 13.35 -20.89
N PHE A 198 8.20 12.70 -20.29
CA PHE A 198 6.89 12.49 -20.94
C PHE A 198 5.91 13.65 -20.78
N ALA A 199 6.13 14.52 -19.78
CA ALA A 199 5.43 15.78 -19.60
C ALA A 199 6.24 16.99 -20.08
N GLU A 200 7.40 16.77 -20.72
CA GLU A 200 8.33 17.85 -21.07
C GLU A 200 7.77 18.80 -22.12
N LYS A 201 6.65 18.46 -22.75
CA LYS A 201 6.11 19.26 -23.85
C LYS A 201 4.94 20.17 -23.52
N ASP A 202 4.60 20.42 -22.25
CA ASP A 202 3.77 21.57 -21.86
C ASP A 202 3.93 21.88 -20.35
N ASN A 203 4.67 22.95 -20.04
CA ASN A 203 4.98 23.47 -18.69
C ASN A 203 3.73 23.74 -17.83
N VAL A 204 3.29 22.77 -17.03
CA VAL A 204 2.43 22.99 -15.84
C VAL A 204 2.72 21.88 -14.79
N TYR A 205 3.64 22.18 -13.86
CA TYR A 205 3.97 21.49 -12.59
C TYR A 205 4.43 20.02 -12.62
N ALA A 206 5.72 19.79 -12.89
CA ALA A 206 6.46 18.62 -12.38
C ALA A 206 7.01 18.92 -10.97
N ASP A 207 6.13 19.29 -10.03
CA ASP A 207 6.50 19.43 -8.61
C ASP A 207 6.23 18.11 -7.87
N ALA A 208 7.02 17.82 -6.83
CA ALA A 208 6.80 16.66 -5.95
C ALA A 208 5.37 16.62 -5.39
N GLN A 209 4.69 17.76 -5.31
CA GLN A 209 3.29 17.90 -4.90
C GLN A 209 2.29 17.29 -5.90
N THR A 210 2.47 17.45 -7.22
CA THR A 210 1.52 16.88 -8.21
C THR A 210 1.61 15.36 -8.28
N LEU A 211 2.82 14.80 -8.07
CA LEU A 211 3.04 13.36 -7.95
C LEU A 211 2.43 12.78 -6.65
N ARG A 212 2.46 13.54 -5.55
CA ARG A 212 1.75 13.17 -4.30
C ARG A 212 0.23 13.20 -4.49
N ALA A 213 -0.29 14.21 -5.17
CA ALA A 213 -1.72 14.31 -5.48
C ALA A 213 -2.21 13.10 -6.28
N GLY A 214 -1.48 12.66 -7.32
CA GLY A 214 -1.84 11.47 -8.09
C GLY A 214 -1.92 10.17 -7.26
N ARG A 215 -1.01 9.99 -6.29
CA ARG A 215 -1.05 8.83 -5.37
C ARG A 215 -2.27 8.86 -4.45
N VAL A 216 -2.61 10.05 -3.93
CA VAL A 216 -3.79 10.23 -3.06
C VAL A 216 -5.08 10.02 -3.85
N ILE A 217 -5.18 10.57 -5.07
CA ILE A 217 -6.34 10.37 -5.95
C ILE A 217 -6.55 8.87 -6.22
N GLY A 218 -5.50 8.14 -6.60
CA GLY A 218 -5.61 6.70 -6.84
C GLY A 218 -6.02 5.90 -5.60
N MET A 219 -5.61 6.32 -4.40
CA MET A 219 -6.08 5.73 -3.14
C MET A 219 -7.56 5.99 -2.91
N LEU A 220 -8.02 7.23 -3.09
CA LEU A 220 -9.43 7.60 -2.94
C LEU A 220 -10.33 6.86 -3.92
N GLU A 221 -9.90 6.70 -5.18
CA GLU A 221 -10.62 5.90 -6.18
C GLU A 221 -10.83 4.45 -5.72
N ARG A 222 -9.77 3.79 -5.24
CA ARG A 222 -9.89 2.41 -4.76
C ARG A 222 -10.82 2.31 -3.55
N TRP A 223 -10.75 3.27 -2.63
CA TRP A 223 -11.67 3.33 -1.50
C TRP A 223 -13.12 3.46 -1.95
N MET A 224 -13.41 4.39 -2.86
CA MET A 224 -14.76 4.56 -3.41
C MET A 224 -15.25 3.31 -4.15
N ILE A 225 -14.39 2.65 -4.94
CA ILE A 225 -14.72 1.40 -5.64
C ILE A 225 -15.09 0.31 -4.62
N VAL A 226 -14.26 0.10 -3.60
CA VAL A 226 -14.54 -0.89 -2.53
C VAL A 226 -15.87 -0.56 -1.85
N THR A 227 -16.11 0.70 -1.49
CA THR A 227 -17.38 1.15 -0.90
C THR A 227 -18.57 0.81 -1.80
N PHE A 228 -18.51 1.16 -3.09
CA PHE A 228 -19.61 0.92 -4.02
C PHE A 228 -19.86 -0.56 -4.30
N VAL A 229 -18.82 -1.41 -4.31
CA VAL A 229 -19.00 -2.87 -4.41
C VAL A 229 -19.76 -3.41 -3.19
N VAL A 230 -19.39 -2.99 -1.98
CA VAL A 230 -20.08 -3.42 -0.74
C VAL A 230 -21.53 -2.92 -0.71
N LEU A 231 -21.80 -1.72 -1.26
CA LEU A 231 -23.15 -1.15 -1.37
C LEU A 231 -23.97 -1.66 -2.58
N ASN A 232 -23.42 -2.60 -3.37
CA ASN A 232 -24.03 -3.10 -4.62
C ASN A 232 -24.26 -2.05 -5.71
N GLN A 233 -23.54 -0.94 -5.66
CA GLN A 233 -23.66 0.18 -6.61
C GLN A 233 -22.60 0.09 -7.72
N PHE A 234 -22.62 -0.99 -8.51
CA PHE A 234 -21.64 -1.19 -9.59
C PHE A 234 -21.70 -0.09 -10.67
N GLY A 235 -22.86 0.51 -10.92
CA GLY A 235 -23.00 1.63 -11.85
C GLY A 235 -22.16 2.85 -11.47
N SER A 236 -22.03 3.14 -10.17
CA SER A 236 -21.25 4.26 -9.65
C SER A 236 -19.74 4.11 -9.87
N ILE A 237 -19.25 2.86 -10.00
CA ILE A 237 -17.85 2.58 -10.36
C ILE A 237 -17.56 3.11 -11.77
N GLY A 238 -18.49 2.92 -12.70
CA GLY A 238 -18.39 3.46 -14.07
C GLY A 238 -18.25 4.98 -14.07
N LEU A 239 -19.06 5.69 -13.25
CA LEU A 239 -19.00 7.15 -13.13
C LEU A 239 -17.63 7.66 -12.67
N ILE A 240 -17.01 7.00 -11.69
CA ILE A 240 -15.67 7.37 -11.21
C ILE A 240 -14.64 7.19 -12.33
N LEU A 241 -14.66 6.05 -13.03
CA LEU A 241 -13.71 5.76 -14.10
C LEU A 241 -13.87 6.71 -15.30
N THR A 242 -15.12 7.04 -15.63
CA THR A 242 -15.44 8.04 -16.66
C THR A 242 -14.92 9.41 -16.26
N ALA A 243 -15.21 9.88 -15.05
CA ALA A 243 -14.73 11.18 -14.55
C ALA A 243 -13.20 11.26 -14.59
N LYS A 244 -12.51 10.21 -14.14
CA LYS A 244 -11.04 10.13 -14.18
C LYS A 244 -10.48 10.22 -15.60
N SER A 245 -11.12 9.53 -16.55
CA SER A 245 -10.67 9.45 -17.94
C SER A 245 -10.93 10.75 -18.72
N ILE A 246 -12.06 11.42 -18.49
CA ILE A 246 -12.40 12.72 -19.12
C ILE A 246 -11.34 13.78 -18.78
N VAL A 247 -10.91 13.86 -17.52
CA VAL A 247 -9.89 14.83 -17.08
C VAL A 247 -8.53 14.60 -17.76
N ARG A 248 -8.22 13.37 -18.16
CA ARG A 248 -6.94 12.99 -18.78
C ARG A 248 -6.99 12.84 -20.29
N PHE A 249 -8.19 12.89 -20.89
CA PHE A 249 -8.43 12.66 -22.30
C PHE A 249 -7.58 13.56 -23.20
N SER A 250 -7.46 14.85 -22.86
CA SER A 250 -6.67 15.83 -23.63
C SER A 250 -5.17 15.52 -23.72
N LYS A 251 -4.67 14.58 -22.90
CA LYS A 251 -3.26 14.15 -22.92
C LYS A 251 -3.04 12.84 -23.68
N PHE A 252 -4.10 12.08 -24.00
CA PHE A 252 -3.97 10.81 -24.70
C PHE A 252 -3.60 11.02 -26.17
N ASP A 253 -4.20 12.01 -26.83
CA ASP A 253 -3.91 12.32 -28.23
C ASP A 253 -2.47 12.82 -28.45
N LYS A 254 -1.88 13.45 -27.43
CA LYS A 254 -0.53 14.00 -27.51
C LYS A 254 0.57 12.96 -27.25
N ASN A 255 0.27 11.89 -26.52
CA ASN A 255 1.27 10.95 -25.96
C ASN A 255 0.69 9.51 -25.86
N PRO A 256 0.84 8.66 -26.88
CA PRO A 256 0.26 7.32 -26.89
C PRO A 256 0.81 6.41 -25.77
N GLU A 257 2.12 6.46 -25.49
CA GLU A 257 2.71 5.66 -24.40
C GLU A 257 2.17 6.07 -23.02
N PHE A 258 1.84 7.35 -22.83
CA PHE A 258 1.20 7.82 -21.61
C PHE A 258 -0.22 7.27 -21.48
N ALA A 259 -0.97 7.19 -22.59
CA ALA A 259 -2.31 6.62 -22.62
C ALA A 259 -2.28 5.12 -22.26
N GLU A 260 -1.37 4.35 -22.84
CA GLU A 260 -1.20 2.92 -22.53
C GLU A 260 -0.82 2.71 -21.05
N TYR A 261 0.15 3.47 -20.55
CA TYR A 261 0.56 3.41 -19.16
C TYR A 261 -0.59 3.75 -18.19
N TYR A 262 -1.32 4.83 -18.49
CA TYR A 262 -2.46 5.26 -17.69
C TYR A 262 -3.58 4.20 -17.69
N LEU A 263 -3.86 3.61 -18.85
CA LEU A 263 -4.88 2.58 -19.01
C LEU A 263 -4.52 1.33 -18.21
N LEU A 264 -3.30 0.81 -18.37
CA LEU A 264 -2.80 -0.34 -17.61
C LEU A 264 -2.85 -0.07 -16.09
N GLY A 265 -2.38 1.09 -15.65
CA GLY A 265 -2.41 1.47 -14.23
C GLY A 265 -3.83 1.53 -13.67
N THR A 266 -4.78 2.05 -14.44
CA THR A 266 -6.20 2.13 -14.04
C THR A 266 -6.85 0.75 -14.00
N LEU A 267 -6.58 -0.12 -14.98
CA LEU A 267 -7.08 -1.49 -15.01
C LEU A 267 -6.56 -2.33 -13.83
N TYR A 268 -5.25 -2.26 -13.53
CA TYR A 268 -4.68 -2.95 -12.37
C TYR A 268 -5.31 -2.44 -11.06
N SER A 269 -5.44 -1.12 -10.91
CA SER A 269 -6.03 -0.50 -9.71
C SER A 269 -7.49 -0.89 -9.52
N MET A 270 -8.29 -0.85 -10.60
CA MET A 270 -9.69 -1.26 -10.59
C MET A 270 -9.83 -2.74 -10.22
N THR A 271 -9.03 -3.61 -10.86
CA THR A 271 -9.06 -5.06 -10.59
C THR A 271 -8.78 -5.36 -9.13
N ILE A 272 -7.73 -4.75 -8.54
CA ILE A 272 -7.40 -4.92 -7.12
C ILE A 272 -8.56 -4.46 -6.23
N ALA A 273 -9.14 -3.29 -6.50
CA ALA A 273 -10.24 -2.77 -5.69
C ALA A 273 -11.53 -3.59 -5.82
N LEU A 274 -11.84 -4.10 -7.02
CA LEU A 274 -12.99 -4.97 -7.26
C LEU A 274 -12.84 -6.29 -6.51
N LEU A 275 -11.69 -6.97 -6.64
CA LEU A 275 -11.43 -8.22 -5.92
C LEU A 275 -11.51 -8.03 -4.41
N ALA A 276 -10.95 -6.93 -3.90
CA ALA A 276 -11.01 -6.59 -2.49
C ALA A 276 -12.46 -6.32 -2.00
N GLY A 277 -13.24 -5.56 -2.76
CA GLY A 277 -14.65 -5.30 -2.44
C GLY A 277 -15.52 -6.56 -2.52
N LEU A 278 -15.28 -7.44 -3.49
CA LEU A 278 -16.00 -8.71 -3.62
C LEU A 278 -15.68 -9.66 -2.45
N ALA A 279 -14.42 -9.72 -2.02
CA ALA A 279 -14.01 -10.50 -0.86
C ALA A 279 -14.69 -10.05 0.44
N LEU A 280 -15.01 -8.76 0.56
CA LEU A 280 -15.75 -8.19 1.69
C LEU A 280 -17.26 -8.42 1.63
N ARG A 281 -17.80 -8.60 0.41
CA ARG A 281 -19.23 -8.83 0.18
C ARG A 281 -19.61 -10.30 0.40
N GLY A 282 -18.72 -11.22 0.09
CA GLY A 282 -18.86 -12.65 0.39
C GLY A 282 -18.89 -12.92 1.88
#